data_AF-X1IUZ4-F1
#
_entry.id   AF-X1IUZ4-F1
#
_cell.length_a   1.000
_cell.length_b   1.000
_cell.length_c   1.000
_cell.angle_alpha   90.00
_cell.angle_beta   90.00
_cell.angle_gamma   90.00
#
_symmetry.space_group_name_H-M   'P 1'
#
loop_
_entity.id
_entity.type
_entity.pdbx_description
1 polymer ?
#
loop_
_entity_poly.entity_id
_entity_poly.type
_entity_poly.pdbx_seq_one_letter_code
_entity_poly.pdbx_strand_id
1 'polypeptide(L)' 'MVVVAKDDDIQIERLELGPWGTNAYIVTCQKTRDSVLIDAPADASTIMDGLKGTNPKYILLTHSHMDHIGALDELRTGL' A
#
# COMPACT_ATOMS: atom_id res chain seq x y z
N MET A 1 -6.71 8.24 -2.33
CA MET A 1 -6.41 7.63 -1.02
C MET A 1 -7.50 8.00 -0.03
N VAL A 2 -8.06 7.02 0.68
CA VAL A 2 -9.16 7.23 1.65
C VAL A 2 -8.84 6.47 2.93
N VAL A 3 -8.96 7.12 4.09
CA VAL A 3 -8.89 6.43 5.39
C VAL A 3 -10.14 5.58 5.57
N VAL A 4 -9.99 4.26 5.63
CA VAL A 4 -11.11 3.32 5.80
C VAL A 4 -11.30 2.87 7.24
N ALA A 5 -10.23 2.92 8.05
CA ALA A 5 -10.28 2.67 9.48
C ALA A 5 -9.14 3.42 10.18
N LYS A 6 -9.40 3.89 11.39
CA LYS A 6 -8.41 4.53 12.26
C LYS A 6 -8.81 4.40 13.71
N ASP A 7 -7.88 3.95 14.54
CA ASP A 7 -7.94 4.02 16.00
C ASP A 7 -6.58 4.50 16.57
N ASP A 8 -6.38 4.32 17.87
CA ASP A 8 -5.17 4.73 18.59
C ASP A 8 -3.92 3.89 18.24
N ASP A 9 -4.11 2.72 17.63
CA ASP A 9 -3.05 1.77 17.32
C ASP A 9 -2.76 1.68 15.83
N ILE A 10 -3.79 1.75 14.97
CA ILE A 10 -3.71 1.48 13.53
C ILE A 10 -4.46 2.50 12.68
N GLN A 11 -3.94 2.76 11.48
CA GLN A 11 -4.67 3.42 10.40
C GLN A 11 -4.55 2.63 9.12
N ILE A 12 -5.68 2.45 8.44
CA ILE A 12 -5.79 1.74 7.18
C ILE A 12 -6.25 2.74 6.13
N GLU A 13 -5.46 2.88 5.08
CA GLU A 13 -5.74 3.73 3.93
C GLU A 13 -5.89 2.88 2.68
N ARG A 14 -6.92 3.15 1.89
CA ARG A 14 -7.19 2.47 0.63
C ARG A 14 -6.79 3.36 -0.54
N LEU A 15 -6.14 2.75 -1.52
CA LEU A 15 -5.90 3.31 -2.85
C LEU A 15 -6.58 2.42 -3.88
N GLU A 16 -7.38 3.00 -4.75
CA GLU A 16 -8.00 2.30 -5.88
C GLU A 16 -7.17 2.64 -7.12
N LEU A 17 -6.57 1.64 -7.75
CA LEU A 17 -5.46 1.81 -8.69
C LEU A 17 -5.64 0.95 -9.95
N GLY A 18 -5.02 1.39 -11.04
CA GLY A 18 -5.03 0.69 -12.32
C GLY A 18 -6.42 0.61 -12.98
N PRO A 19 -6.51 -0.07 -14.14
CA PRO A 19 -7.71 -0.04 -14.97
C PRO A 19 -8.88 -0.90 -14.44
N TRP A 20 -8.62 -1.77 -13.47
CA TRP A 20 -9.64 -2.63 -12.84
C TRP A 20 -10.17 -2.07 -11.52
N GLY A 21 -9.66 -0.92 -11.05
CA GLY A 21 -9.99 -0.39 -9.74
C GLY A 21 -9.57 -1.33 -8.61
N THR A 22 -8.43 -2.01 -8.78
CA THR A 22 -7.91 -2.94 -7.77
C THR A 22 -7.42 -2.13 -6.57
N ASN A 23 -7.80 -2.58 -5.37
CA ASN A 23 -7.47 -1.86 -4.15
C ASN A 23 -6.11 -2.30 -3.61
N ALA A 24 -5.24 -1.32 -3.36
CA ALA A 24 -4.12 -1.45 -2.46
C ALA A 24 -4.48 -0.87 -1.09
N TYR A 25 -3.84 -1.38 -0.04
CA TYR A 25 -3.98 -0.84 1.31
C TYR A 25 -2.65 -0.52 1.94
N ILE A 26 -2.57 0.62 2.60
CA ILE A 26 -1.45 0.97 3.49
C ILE A 26 -1.97 0.83 4.91
N VAL A 27 -1.35 -0.08 5.66
CA VAL A 27 -1.67 -0.31 7.07
C VAL A 27 -0.52 0.23 7.89
N THR A 28 -0.78 1.25 8.72
CA THR A 28 0.25 1.96 9.49
C THR A 28 -0.01 1.83 10.99
N CYS A 29 1.01 1.43 11.74
CA CYS A 29 1.02 1.53 13.20
C CYS A 29 1.15 3.00 13.63
N GLN A 30 0.22 3.52 14.42
CA GLN A 30 0.23 4.91 14.88
C GLN A 30 1.39 5.22 15.82
N LYS A 31 1.86 4.23 16.59
CA LYS A 31 2.90 4.39 17.61
C LYS A 31 4.31 4.43 17.01
N THR A 32 4.61 3.56 16.06
CA THR A 32 5.96 3.41 15.49
C THR A 32 6.10 4.00 14.09
N ARG A 33 4.98 4.29 13.43
CA ARG A 33 4.91 4.63 12.00
C ARG A 33 5.33 3.50 11.07
N ASP A 34 5.61 2.30 11.57
CA ASP A 34 5.82 1.13 10.73
C ASP A 34 4.58 0.85 9.90
N SER A 35 4.79 0.52 8.63
CA SER A 35 3.70 0.27 7.71
C SER A 35 3.95 -0.97 6.86
N VAL A 36 2.85 -1.53 6.37
CA VAL A 36 2.87 -2.55 5.33
C VAL A 36 1.98 -2.11 4.18
N LEU A 37 2.42 -2.42 2.97
CA LEU A 37 1.59 -2.34 1.76
C LEU A 37 0.92 -3.70 1.55
N ILE A 38 -0.38 -3.70 1.31
CA ILE A 38 -1.14 -4.87 0.89
C ILE A 38 -1.56 -4.66 -0.57
N ASP A 39 -1.10 -5.56 -1.42
CA ASP A 39 -1.19 -5.55 -2.88
C ASP A 39 -0.50 -4.35 -3.57
N ALA A 40 -0.01 -4.60 -4.78
CA ALA A 40 0.75 -3.65 -5.59
C ALA A 40 0.19 -3.61 -7.04
N PRO A 41 -1.05 -3.15 -7.24
CA PRO A 41 -1.78 -3.26 -8.49
C PRO A 41 -1.17 -2.46 -9.66
N ALA A 42 -1.04 -1.14 -9.52
CA ALA A 42 -0.52 -0.21 -10.53
C ALA A 42 -0.07 1.11 -9.87
N ASP A 43 0.40 2.07 -10.67
CA ASP A 43 0.68 3.45 -10.25
C ASP A 43 1.65 3.56 -9.06
N ALA A 44 2.84 2.94 -9.18
CA ALA A 44 3.82 2.83 -8.10
C ALA A 44 4.16 4.18 -7.43
N SER A 45 4.23 5.27 -8.20
CA SER A 45 4.44 6.63 -7.68
C SER A 45 3.35 7.06 -6.69
N THR A 46 2.08 6.73 -6.97
CA THR A 46 0.95 7.03 -6.08
C THR A 46 1.05 6.22 -4.79
N ILE A 47 1.48 4.96 -4.88
CA ILE A 47 1.74 4.11 -3.71
C ILE A 47 2.90 4.68 -2.88
N MET A 48 4.03 5.04 -3.51
CA MET A 48 5.18 5.66 -2.84
C MET A 48 4.79 6.97 -2.16
N ASP A 49 3.95 7.79 -2.80
CA ASP A 49 3.42 9.01 -2.20
C ASP A 49 2.57 8.73 -0.95
N GLY A 50 1.75 7.68 -0.98
CA GLY A 50 0.97 7.23 0.18
C GLY A 50 1.83 6.69 1.32
N LEU A 51 3.01 6.12 1.02
CA LEU A 51 3.94 5.59 2.02
C LEU A 51 4.82 6.68 2.65
N LYS A 52 4.85 7.92 2.13
CA LYS A 52 5.64 9.02 2.70
C LYS A 52 5.27 9.28 4.16
N GLY A 53 6.28 9.42 5.02
CA GLY A 53 6.08 9.65 6.46
C GLY A 53 5.63 8.39 7.24
N THR A 54 5.78 7.21 6.63
CA THR A 54 5.71 5.91 7.28
C THR A 54 7.06 5.20 7.17
N ASN A 55 7.22 4.07 7.85
CA ASN A 55 8.38 3.19 7.75
C ASN A 55 7.96 1.84 7.12
N PRO A 56 7.90 1.73 5.79
CA PRO A 56 7.45 0.50 5.12
C PRO A 56 8.37 -0.68 5.48
N LYS A 57 7.79 -1.77 5.96
CA LYS A 57 8.52 -2.99 6.35
C LYS A 57 8.31 -4.13 5.39
N TYR A 58 7.11 -4.25 4.84
CA TYR A 58 6.72 -5.36 3.99
C TYR A 58 5.76 -4.93 2.89
N ILE A 59 5.88 -5.61 1.75
CA ILE A 59 4.83 -5.69 0.74
C ILE A 59 4.20 -7.08 0.87
N LEU A 60 2.93 -7.13 1.21
CA LEU A 60 2.14 -8.36 1.32
C LEU A 60 1.25 -8.47 0.09
N LEU A 61 1.28 -9.62 -0.56
CA LEU A 61 0.39 -9.91 -1.69
C LEU A 61 -0.67 -10.89 -1.21
N THR A 62 -1.93 -10.59 -1.48
CA THR A 62 -3.05 -11.48 -1.15
C THR A 62 -3.00 -12.75 -2.00
N HIS A 63 -2.66 -12.60 -3.28
CA HIS A 63 -2.48 -13.67 -4.26
C HIS A 63 -1.68 -13.13 -5.48
N SER A 64 -1.50 -13.96 -6.52
CA SER A 64 -0.59 -13.66 -7.64
C SER A 64 -1.30 -13.32 -8.96
N HIS A 65 -2.53 -12.77 -8.92
CA HIS A 65 -3.13 -12.25 -10.13
C HIS A 65 -2.42 -10.97 -10.60
N MET A 66 -2.38 -10.77 -11.91
CA MET A 66 -1.62 -9.70 -12.54
C MET A 66 -2.04 -8.30 -12.06
N ASP A 67 -3.34 -8.10 -11.85
CA ASP A 67 -3.91 -6.84 -11.38
C ASP A 67 -3.58 -6.53 -9.91
N HIS A 68 -2.97 -7.46 -9.16
CA HIS A 68 -2.50 -7.25 -7.78
C HIS A 68 -0.98 -7.08 -7.65
N ILE A 69 -0.21 -7.35 -8.72
CA ILE A 69 1.26 -7.35 -8.70
C ILE A 69 1.91 -6.40 -9.72
N GLY A 70 1.12 -5.67 -10.51
CA GLY A 70 1.61 -4.89 -11.64
C GLY A 70 2.64 -3.80 -11.31
N ALA A 71 2.62 -3.26 -10.08
CA ALA A 71 3.60 -2.27 -9.60
C ALA A 71 4.72 -2.87 -8.72
N LEU A 72 4.73 -4.20 -8.50
CA LEU A 72 5.59 -4.83 -7.51
C LEU A 72 7.09 -4.62 -7.78
N ASP A 73 7.54 -4.78 -9.02
CA ASP A 73 8.95 -4.70 -9.38
C ASP A 73 9.50 -3.27 -9.25
N GLU A 74 8.70 -2.27 -9.61
CA GLU A 74 9.04 -0.85 -9.44
C GLU A 74 9.17 -0.49 -7.96
N LEU A 75 8.22 -0.93 -7.13
CA LEU A 75 8.22 -0.68 -5.69
C LEU A 75 9.40 -1.35 -4.96
N ARG A 76 9.81 -2.56 -5.39
CA ARG A 76 10.98 -3.25 -4.82
C ARG A 76 12.29 -2.53 -5.06
N THR A 77 12.36 -1.71 -6.09
CA THR A 77 13.58 -0.97 -6.44
C THR A 77 13.59 0.42 -5.77
N GLY A 78 12.41 0.96 -5.45
CA GLY A 78 12.24 2.31 -4.91
C GLY A 78 12.08 2.42 -3.38
N LEU A 79 11.84 1.32 -2.67
CA LEU A 79 11.71 1.23 -1.21
C LEU A 79 12.96 0.62 -0.57
#